data_AF-A0A371IVL5-F1
#
_entry.id   AF-A0A371IVL5-F1
#
_cell.length_a   1.000
_cell.length_b   1.000
_cell.length_c   1.000
_cell.angle_alpha   90.00
_cell.angle_beta   90.00
_cell.angle_gamma   90.00
#
_symmetry.space_group_name_H-M   'P 1'
#
loop_
_entity.id
_entity.type
_entity.pdbx_description
1 polymer ?
#
loop_
_entity_poly.entity_id
_entity_poly.type
_entity_poly.pdbx_seq_one_letter_code
_entity_poly.pdbx_strand_id
1 'polypeptide(L)'
;MSPELKVIVYDEKKLLKNLLNLLDEQYEAIINKEVIKLDAIAGNLETVSKELATLEIKRRKVMNGGLDIKEVVASCNDENIKQAYEEIKSTLRMLEIQKEANDMLLKQQLIFTKKMINFIKPNNGVKTYNAYGKVGK
;
A
#
# COMPACT_ATOMS: atom_id res chain seq x y z
N MET A 1 22.10 -21.92 1.24
CA MET A 1 21.51 -20.67 1.77
C MET A 1 22.09 -20.41 3.15
N SER A 2 22.59 -19.20 3.42
CA SER A 2 23.09 -18.86 4.75
C SER A 2 21.93 -18.82 5.77
N PRO A 3 22.16 -19.21 7.04
CA PRO A 3 21.14 -19.10 8.09
C PRO A 3 20.56 -17.69 8.22
N GLU A 4 21.41 -16.67 8.04
CA GLU A 4 21.02 -15.26 8.04
C GLU A 4 19.98 -14.93 6.96
N LEU A 5 20.14 -15.45 5.74
CA LEU A 5 19.18 -15.20 4.66
C LEU A 5 17.84 -15.91 4.90
N LYS A 6 17.84 -17.07 5.58
CA LYS A 6 16.59 -17.73 5.98
C LYS A 6 15.81 -16.88 6.98
N VAL A 7 16.48 -16.31 7.98
CA VAL A 7 15.85 -15.41 8.97
C VAL A 7 15.24 -14.19 8.27
N ILE A 8 15.99 -13.57 7.36
CA ILE A 8 15.52 -12.43 6.57
C ILE A 8 14.23 -12.76 5.82
N VAL A 9 14.16 -13.92 5.14
CA VAL A 9 12.94 -14.33 4.41
C VAL A 9 11.74 -14.51 5.35
N TYR A 10 11.92 -15.09 6.54
CA TYR A 10 10.83 -15.21 7.51
C TYR A 10 10.39 -13.86 8.08
N ASP A 11 11.34 -12.96 8.32
CA ASP A 11 11.03 -11.61 8.77
C ASP A 11 10.30 -10.80 7.68
N GLU A 12 10.69 -10.90 6.41
CA GLU A 12 9.96 -10.32 5.27
C GLU A 12 8.52 -10.81 5.25
N LYS A 13 8.32 -12.13 5.36
CA LYS A 13 7.00 -12.74 5.38
C LYS A 13 6.14 -12.18 6.51
N LYS A 14 6.69 -12.08 7.72
CA LYS A 14 5.97 -11.54 8.89
C LYS A 14 5.58 -10.08 8.67
N LEU A 15 6.51 -9.29 8.16
CA LEU A 15 6.35 -7.86 7.97
C LEU A 15 5.32 -7.55 6.87
N LEU A 16 5.34 -8.31 5.77
CA LEU A 16 4.33 -8.22 4.72
C LEU A 16 2.93 -8.63 5.19
N LYS A 17 2.82 -9.66 6.04
CA LYS A 17 1.53 -10.02 6.68
C LYS A 17 1.04 -8.90 7.60
N ASN A 18 1.92 -8.26 8.34
CA ASN A 18 1.56 -7.11 9.18
C ASN A 18 1.07 -5.93 8.32
N LEU A 19 1.74 -5.65 7.21
CA LEU A 19 1.32 -4.62 6.26
C LEU A 19 -0.08 -4.92 5.70
N LEU A 20 -0.38 -6.19 5.42
CA LEU A 20 -1.68 -6.62 4.90
C LEU A 20 -2.79 -6.37 5.93
N ASN A 21 -2.57 -6.76 7.18
CA ASN A 21 -3.50 -6.50 8.28
C ASN A 21 -3.76 -4.99 8.46
N LEU A 22 -2.73 -4.15 8.35
CA LEU A 22 -2.89 -2.70 8.44
C LEU A 22 -3.73 -2.13 7.28
N LEU A 23 -3.62 -2.71 6.08
CA LEU A 23 -4.48 -2.33 4.95
C LEU A 23 -5.93 -2.83 5.14
N ASP A 24 -6.13 -3.97 5.80
CA ASP A 24 -7.47 -4.46 6.19
C ASP A 24 -8.10 -3.52 7.22
N GLU A 25 -7.34 -3.13 8.24
CA GLU A 25 -7.78 -2.14 9.22
C GLU A 25 -8.07 -0.77 8.57
N GLN A 26 -7.25 -0.38 7.59
CA GLN A 26 -7.49 0.84 6.82
C GLN A 26 -8.81 0.76 6.06
N TYR A 27 -9.10 -0.37 5.41
CA TYR A 27 -10.37 -0.58 4.71
C TYR A 27 -11.56 -0.38 5.66
N GLU A 28 -11.55 -1.06 6.82
CA GLU A 28 -12.61 -0.94 7.81
C GLU A 28 -12.76 0.49 8.33
N ALA A 29 -11.66 1.18 8.61
CA ALA A 29 -11.69 2.56 9.05
C ALA A 29 -12.21 3.53 7.96
N ILE A 30 -11.95 3.26 6.67
CA ILE A 30 -12.51 4.02 5.54
C ILE A 30 -14.03 3.84 5.47
N ILE A 31 -14.52 2.61 5.61
CA ILE A 31 -15.95 2.30 5.55
C ILE A 31 -16.70 2.94 6.73
N ASN A 32 -16.12 2.83 7.94
CA ASN A 32 -16.69 3.37 9.17
C ASN A 32 -16.46 4.89 9.35
N LYS A 33 -15.70 5.53 8.43
CA LYS A 33 -15.37 6.96 8.45
C LYS A 33 -14.60 7.40 9.70
N GLU A 34 -13.75 6.52 10.22
CA GLU A 34 -13.00 6.73 11.46
C GLU A 34 -11.69 7.47 11.20
N VAL A 35 -11.78 8.79 10.97
CA VAL A 35 -10.64 9.62 10.54
C VAL A 35 -9.45 9.58 11.51
N ILE A 36 -9.71 9.54 12.82
CA ILE A 36 -8.65 9.44 13.83
C ILE A 36 -7.88 8.12 13.71
N LYS A 37 -8.58 7.01 13.44
CA LYS A 37 -7.93 5.70 13.23
C LYS A 37 -7.16 5.69 11.91
N LEU A 38 -7.67 6.32 10.86
CA LEU A 38 -6.95 6.45 9.59
C LEU A 38 -5.60 7.18 9.74
N ASP A 39 -5.55 8.22 10.57
CA ASP A 39 -4.30 8.94 10.87
C ASP A 39 -3.29 8.05 11.61
N ALA A 40 -3.74 7.31 12.63
CA ALA A 40 -2.91 6.35 13.34
C ALA A 40 -2.38 5.23 12.42
N ILE A 41 -3.24 4.68 11.55
CA ILE A 41 -2.87 3.65 10.58
C ILE A 41 -1.83 4.18 9.58
N ALA A 42 -1.94 5.44 9.14
CA ALA A 42 -0.96 6.05 8.25
C ALA A 42 0.45 6.08 8.89
N GLY A 43 0.55 6.45 10.18
CA GLY A 43 1.81 6.42 10.93
C GLY A 43 2.38 5.00 11.09
N ASN A 44 1.52 4.02 11.34
CA ASN A 44 1.92 2.60 11.44
C ASN A 44 2.44 2.08 10.08
N LEU A 45 1.74 2.38 8.98
CA LEU A 45 2.16 2.01 7.63
C LEU A 45 3.52 2.62 7.28
N GLU A 46 3.77 3.88 7.64
CA GLU A 46 5.07 4.52 7.44
C GLU A 46 6.19 3.81 8.21
N THR A 47 5.93 3.43 9.46
CA THR A 47 6.90 2.72 10.31
C THR A 47 7.24 1.34 9.73
N VAL A 48 6.22 0.54 9.40
CA VAL A 48 6.39 -0.79 8.80
C VAL A 48 7.10 -0.67 7.43
N SER A 49 6.81 0.36 6.64
CA SER A 49 7.49 0.60 5.36
C SER A 49 8.99 0.90 5.53
N LYS A 50 9.36 1.66 6.57
CA LYS A 50 10.77 1.91 6.92
C LYS A 50 11.45 0.61 7.34
N GLU A 51 10.81 -0.20 8.17
CA GLU A 51 11.34 -1.50 8.58
C GLU A 51 11.57 -2.42 7.37
N LEU A 52 10.60 -2.53 6.46
CA LEU A 52 10.74 -3.29 5.22
C LEU A 52 11.93 -2.82 4.39
N ALA A 53 12.10 -1.50 4.24
CA ALA A 53 13.23 -0.93 3.50
C ALA A 53 14.58 -1.27 4.15
N THR A 54 14.67 -1.21 5.49
CA THR A 54 15.91 -1.61 6.18
C THR A 54 16.22 -3.09 5.99
N LEU A 55 15.19 -3.92 5.92
CA LEU A 55 15.32 -5.36 5.79
C LEU A 55 15.72 -5.76 4.36
N GLU A 56 15.17 -5.08 3.35
CA GLU A 56 15.60 -5.19 1.95
C GLU A 56 17.09 -4.80 1.79
N ILE A 57 17.54 -3.73 2.47
CA ILE A 57 18.97 -3.35 2.47
C ILE A 57 19.83 -4.45 3.10
N LYS A 58 19.40 -5.03 4.22
CA LYS A 58 20.11 -6.17 4.85
C LYS A 58 20.17 -7.37 3.91
N ARG A 59 19.07 -7.72 3.25
CA ARG A 59 18.99 -8.79 2.26
C ARG A 59 19.99 -8.59 1.13
N ARG A 60 20.04 -7.39 0.53
CA ARG A 60 20.98 -7.03 -0.54
C ARG A 60 22.44 -7.16 -0.11
N LYS A 61 22.76 -6.78 1.13
CA LYS A 61 24.11 -6.93 1.70
C LYS A 61 24.50 -8.40 1.83
N VAL A 62 23.62 -9.24 2.39
CA VAL A 62 23.88 -10.68 2.56
C VAL A 62 24.01 -11.40 1.22
N MET A 63 23.30 -10.95 0.20
CA MET A 63 23.35 -11.54 -1.15
C MET A 63 24.51 -11.00 -2.03
N ASN A 64 25.38 -10.13 -1.50
CA ASN A 64 26.50 -9.50 -2.22
C ASN A 64 26.10 -8.92 -3.61
N GLY A 65 24.86 -8.44 -3.73
CA GLY A 65 24.36 -7.74 -4.93
C GLY A 65 24.28 -8.53 -6.25
N GLY A 66 24.56 -9.85 -6.27
CA GLY A 66 24.84 -10.57 -7.52
C GLY A 66 23.80 -11.59 -7.99
N LEU A 67 22.91 -12.09 -7.13
CA LEU A 67 21.98 -13.18 -7.47
C LEU A 67 20.52 -12.77 -7.26
N ASP A 68 19.65 -13.18 -8.20
CA ASP A 68 18.21 -13.08 -8.01
C ASP A 68 17.80 -14.00 -6.85
N ILE A 69 16.98 -13.49 -5.92
CA ILE A 69 16.51 -14.29 -4.78
C ILE A 69 15.71 -15.50 -5.25
N LYS A 70 15.05 -15.39 -6.41
CA LYS A 70 14.38 -16.52 -7.05
C LYS A 70 15.34 -17.68 -7.33
N GLU A 71 16.53 -17.39 -7.84
CA GLU A 71 17.56 -18.39 -8.15
C GLU A 71 18.18 -18.97 -6.88
N VAL A 72 18.37 -18.14 -5.85
CA VAL A 72 18.89 -18.57 -4.54
C VAL A 72 17.90 -19.47 -3.81
N VAL A 73 16.59 -19.20 -3.92
CA VAL A 73 15.54 -20.05 -3.35
C VAL A 73 15.37 -21.33 -4.17
N ALA A 74 15.44 -21.27 -5.50
CA ALA A 74 15.35 -22.45 -6.38
C ALA A 74 16.50 -23.44 -6.17
N SER A 75 17.71 -22.93 -5.93
CA SER A 75 18.90 -23.74 -5.59
C SER A 75 18.94 -24.22 -4.14
N CYS A 76 17.95 -23.85 -3.32
CA CYS A 76 17.84 -24.31 -1.93
C CYS A 76 17.09 -25.64 -1.86
N ASN A 77 17.62 -26.61 -1.12
CA ASN A 77 16.97 -27.90 -0.85
C ASN A 77 15.91 -27.84 0.27
N ASP A 78 15.66 -26.66 0.86
CA ASP A 78 14.72 -26.49 1.96
C ASP A 78 13.32 -26.13 1.43
N GLU A 79 12.40 -27.09 1.46
CA GLU A 79 11.02 -26.89 1.01
C GLU A 79 10.28 -25.80 1.80
N ASN A 80 10.60 -25.61 3.09
CA ASN A 80 9.95 -24.58 3.90
C ASN A 80 10.26 -23.16 3.39
N ILE A 81 11.48 -22.95 2.90
CA ILE A 81 11.90 -21.65 2.35
C ILE A 81 11.24 -21.40 0.99
N LYS A 82 11.11 -22.43 0.15
CA LYS A 82 10.38 -22.32 -1.11
C LYS A 82 8.91 -21.96 -0.86
N GLN A 83 8.27 -22.63 0.09
CA GLN A 83 6.91 -22.33 0.48
C GLN A 83 6.78 -20.91 1.06
N ALA A 84 7.69 -20.49 1.93
CA ALA A 84 7.71 -19.13 2.47
C ALA A 84 7.84 -18.07 1.38
N TYR A 85 8.67 -18.32 0.36
CA TYR A 85 8.86 -17.41 -0.77
C TYR A 85 7.60 -17.31 -1.66
N GLU A 86 6.93 -18.43 -1.94
CA GLU A 86 5.66 -18.40 -2.68
C GLU A 86 4.56 -17.70 -1.87
N GLU A 87 4.52 -17.88 -0.55
CA GLU A 87 3.62 -17.12 0.34
C GLU A 87 3.93 -15.61 0.33
N ILE A 88 5.21 -15.22 0.32
CA ILE A 88 5.60 -13.81 0.18
C ILE A 88 5.06 -13.23 -1.12
N LYS A 89 5.23 -13.97 -2.23
CA LYS A 89 4.77 -13.55 -3.55
C LYS A 89 3.26 -13.42 -3.63
N SER A 90 2.51 -14.36 -3.04
CA SER A 90 1.05 -14.26 -2.97
C SER A 90 0.60 -13.08 -2.10
N THR A 91 1.25 -12.88 -0.95
CA THR A 91 0.99 -11.76 -0.04
C THR A 91 1.25 -10.42 -0.71
N LEU A 92 2.34 -10.29 -1.49
CA LEU A 92 2.64 -9.07 -2.26
C LEU A 92 1.55 -8.72 -3.27
N ARG A 93 1.03 -9.72 -4.00
CA ARG A 93 -0.09 -9.50 -4.92
C ARG A 93 -1.35 -9.03 -4.18
N MET A 94 -1.63 -9.64 -3.03
CA MET A 94 -2.78 -9.25 -2.21
C MET A 94 -2.65 -7.82 -1.69
N LEU A 95 -1.45 -7.45 -1.22
CA LEU A 95 -1.12 -6.10 -0.78
C LEU A 95 -1.33 -5.06 -1.88
N GLU A 96 -0.91 -5.37 -3.11
CA GLU A 96 -1.08 -4.48 -4.26
C GLU A 96 -2.58 -4.24 -4.55
N ILE A 97 -3.36 -5.32 -4.66
CA ILE A 97 -4.81 -5.26 -4.88
C ILE A 97 -5.50 -4.45 -3.78
N GLN A 98 -5.16 -4.71 -2.52
CA GLN A 98 -5.82 -4.07 -1.39
C GLN A 98 -5.48 -2.57 -1.29
N LYS A 99 -4.22 -2.22 -1.54
CA LYS A 99 -3.78 -0.83 -1.57
C LYS A 99 -4.53 -0.05 -2.66
N GLU A 100 -4.67 -0.63 -3.85
CA GLU A 100 -5.44 -0.03 -4.95
C GLU A 100 -6.92 0.14 -4.59
N ALA A 101 -7.52 -0.88 -3.96
CA ALA A 101 -8.90 -0.82 -3.49
C ALA A 101 -9.11 0.31 -2.47
N ASN A 102 -8.24 0.42 -1.46
CA ASN A 102 -8.33 1.46 -0.44
C ASN A 102 -8.14 2.87 -1.02
N ASP A 103 -7.18 3.06 -1.93
CA ASP A 103 -6.97 4.33 -2.63
C ASP A 103 -8.19 4.72 -3.48
N MET A 104 -8.78 3.74 -4.19
CA MET A 104 -9.99 3.97 -4.97
C MET A 104 -11.17 4.41 -4.08
N LEU A 105 -11.37 3.77 -2.93
CA LEU A 105 -12.43 4.11 -1.98
C LEU A 105 -12.27 5.53 -1.43
N LEU A 106 -11.05 5.90 -1.04
CA LEU A 106 -10.75 7.26 -0.58
C LEU A 106 -11.05 8.30 -1.67
N LYS A 107 -10.60 8.05 -2.92
CA LYS A 107 -10.89 8.93 -4.05
C LYS A 107 -12.39 9.08 -4.31
N GLN A 108 -13.16 7.98 -4.24
CA GLN A 108 -14.61 8.03 -4.38
C GLN A 108 -15.27 8.88 -3.29
N GLN A 109 -14.85 8.71 -2.03
CA GLN A 109 -15.37 9.52 -0.91
C GLN A 109 -15.05 11.01 -1.07
N LEU A 110 -13.85 11.35 -1.55
CA LEU A 110 -13.47 12.74 -1.83
C LEU A 110 -14.29 13.36 -2.97
N ILE A 111 -14.51 12.60 -4.05
CA ILE A 111 -15.36 13.04 -5.18
C ILE A 111 -16.80 13.27 -4.70
N PHE A 112 -17.34 12.35 -3.90
CA PHE A 112 -18.67 12.49 -3.32
C PHE A 112 -18.77 13.74 -2.43
N THR A 113 -17.80 13.93 -1.54
CA THR A 113 -17.74 15.11 -0.65
C THR A 113 -17.67 16.40 -1.44
N LYS A 114 -16.87 16.45 -2.52
CA LYS A 114 -16.80 17.61 -3.43
C LYS A 114 -18.15 17.89 -4.10
N LYS A 115 -18.87 16.86 -4.55
CA LYS A 115 -20.23 17.01 -5.11
C LYS A 115 -21.21 17.55 -4.07
N MET A 116 -21.15 17.07 -2.83
CA MET A 116 -21.97 17.56 -1.73
C MET A 116 -21.68 19.03 -1.40
N ILE A 117 -20.42 19.44 -1.36
CA ILE A 117 -20.02 20.85 -1.18
C ILE A 117 -20.60 21.73 -2.29
N ASN A 118 -20.50 21.28 -3.54
CA ASN A 118 -21.08 22.00 -4.69
C ASN A 118 -22.61 22.08 -4.63
N PHE A 119 -23.28 21.11 -3.99
CA PHE A 119 -24.73 21.16 -3.81
C PHE A 119 -25.14 22.16 -2.71
N ILE A 120 -24.38 22.20 -1.61
CA ILE A 120 -24.62 23.14 -0.50
C ILE A 120 -24.31 24.57 -0.92
N LYS A 121 -23.20 24.76 -1.62
CA LYS A 121 -22.78 26.06 -2.18
C LYS A 121 -22.59 25.88 -3.69
N PRO A 122 -23.68 25.93 -4.47
CA PRO A 122 -23.56 25.97 -5.91
C PRO A 122 -22.70 27.17 -6.28
N ASN A 123 -21.80 26.98 -7.25
CA ASN A 123 -21.02 28.08 -7.79
C ASN A 123 -21.99 28.99 -8.56
N ASN A 124 -22.65 29.90 -7.84
CA ASN A 124 -23.60 30.89 -8.36
C ASN A 124 -22.89 32.05 -9.06
N GLY A 125 -21.68 31.81 -9.59
CA GLY A 125 -21.08 32.74 -10.54
C GLY A 125 -22.11 32.95 -11.63
N VAL A 126 -22.70 34.16 -11.66
CA VAL A 126 -23.60 34.55 -12.74
C VAL A 126 -22.86 34.19 -14.01
N LYS A 127 -23.50 33.39 -14.87
CA LYS A 127 -23.01 33.05 -16.20
C LYS A 127 -22.95 34.35 -17.02
N THR A 128 -21.98 35.19 -16.73
CA THR A 128 -21.77 36.45 -17.42
C THR A 128 -21.12 36.11 -18.74
N TYR A 129 -21.67 36.70 -19.79
CA TYR A 129 -21.03 36.70 -21.08
C TYR A 129 -19.66 37.37 -20.93
N ASN A 130 -18.61 36.73 -21.44
CA ASN A 130 -17.33 37.41 -21.65
C ASN A 130 -17.47 38.47 -22.76
N ALA A 131 -16.44 39.27 -23.00
CA ALA A 131 -16.43 40.33 -24.02
C ALA A 131 -16.77 39.86 -25.45
N TYR A 132 -16.80 38.54 -25.69
CA TYR A 132 -17.13 37.90 -26.96
C TYR A 132 -18.53 37.25 -26.98
N GLY A 133 -19.38 37.53 -25.99
CA GLY A 133 -20.72 36.95 -25.92
C GLY A 133 -20.74 35.44 -25.62
N LYS A 134 -19.63 34.87 -25.12
CA LYS A 134 -19.58 33.47 -24.69
C LYS A 134 -19.78 33.40 -23.18
N VAL A 135 -20.66 32.51 -22.75
CA VAL A 135 -20.85 32.22 -21.33
C VAL A 135 -19.54 31.70 -20.74
N GLY A 136 -19.00 32.40 -19.75
CA GLY A 136 -17.85 31.90 -18.97
C GLY A 136 -18.20 30.57 -18.32
N LYS A 137 -17.30 29.57 -18.45
CA LYS A 137 -17.45 28.28 -17.78
C LYS A 137 -17.47 28.45 -16.26
#